data_AF-A0A4W5P6J8-F1
#
_entry.id   AF-A0A4W5P6J8-F1
#
_cell.length_a   1.000
_cell.length_b   1.000
_cell.length_c   1.000
_cell.angle_alpha   90.00
_cell.angle_beta   90.00
_cell.angle_gamma   90.00
#
_symmetry.space_group_name_H-M   'P 1'
#
loop_
_entity.id
_entity.type
_entity.pdbx_description
1 polymer ?
#
loop_
_entity_poly.entity_id
_entity_poly.type
_entity_poly.pdbx_seq_one_letter_code
_entity_poly.pdbx_strand_id
1 'polypeptide(L)'
;LQLISCFCSPSTRHNEANVEEEEYPPTGEVTAESYPNWLRFHIGINRYELYSRHNPVLDSLLKDLVTQRITSVVMKSGGTQLKLIMTFHNYGQALFKPMK
;
A
#
# COMPACT_ATOMS: atom_id res chain seq x y z
N LEU A 1 -13.62 -8.02 1.62
CA LEU A 1 -12.87 -7.48 0.46
C LEU A 1 -13.20 -5.98 0.28
N GLN A 2 -12.88 -5.16 1.28
CA GLN A 2 -13.15 -3.70 1.30
C GLN A 2 -11.83 -2.90 1.47
N LEU A 3 -10.71 -3.50 1.07
CA LEU A 3 -9.37 -2.98 1.37
C LEU A 3 -8.83 -2.01 0.31
N ILE A 4 -9.58 -1.67 -0.74
CA ILE A 4 -9.10 -0.73 -1.76
C ILE A 4 -10.21 0.27 -2.04
N SER A 5 -10.35 1.25 -1.14
CA SER A 5 -11.05 2.48 -1.46
C SER A 5 -10.06 3.38 -2.20
N CYS A 6 -10.30 3.54 -3.49
CA CYS A 6 -9.64 4.45 -4.42
C CYS A 6 -9.22 5.78 -3.77
N PHE A 7 -7.95 6.17 -3.96
CA PHE A 7 -7.60 7.57 -4.12
C PHE A 7 -7.61 7.88 -5.62
N CYS A 8 -8.74 8.40 -6.09
CA CYS A 8 -8.80 9.12 -7.36
C CYS A 8 -9.70 10.32 -7.12
N SER A 9 -9.11 11.52 -7.15
CA SER A 9 -9.86 12.77 -7.30
C SER A 9 -9.09 13.69 -8.25
N PRO A 10 -9.79 14.53 -9.03
CA PRO A 10 -9.32 14.93 -10.35
C PRO A 10 -8.84 16.38 -10.46
N SER A 11 -7.93 16.57 -11.43
CA SER A 11 -7.75 17.75 -12.28
C SER A 11 -7.23 19.05 -11.65
N THR A 12 -6.03 19.45 -12.07
CA THR A 12 -5.80 20.77 -12.71
C THR A 12 -4.64 20.64 -13.69
N ARG A 13 -4.90 20.88 -14.98
CA ARG A 13 -3.84 21.10 -15.98
C ARG A 13 -3.35 22.54 -15.85
N HIS A 14 -2.04 22.73 -15.72
CA HIS A 14 -1.38 23.94 -16.19
C HIS A 14 -0.09 23.52 -16.90
N ASN A 15 0.00 23.96 -18.15
CA ASN A 15 1.17 23.91 -19.01
C ASN A 15 2.12 25.02 -18.55
N GLU A 16 3.41 24.74 -18.39
CA GLU A 16 4.54 25.56 -18.88
C GLU A 16 5.87 24.94 -18.45
N ALA A 17 6.81 24.93 -19.40
CA ALA A 17 8.06 24.21 -19.35
C ALA A 17 9.11 24.92 -18.49
N ASN A 18 9.83 24.14 -17.68
CA ASN A 18 11.22 24.46 -17.35
C ASN A 18 12.00 23.15 -17.23
N VAL A 19 12.96 22.96 -18.14
CA VAL A 19 13.86 21.80 -18.17
C VAL A 19 15.04 22.16 -17.28
N GLU A 20 15.04 21.66 -16.06
CA GLU A 20 16.25 21.55 -15.25
C GLU A 20 16.65 20.07 -15.28
N GLU A 21 17.80 19.80 -15.89
CA GLU A 21 18.44 18.48 -15.89
C GLU A 21 18.83 18.13 -14.45
N GLU A 22 17.90 17.56 -13.68
CA GLU A 22 18.26 16.83 -12.47
C GLU A 22 18.98 15.55 -12.90
N GLU A 23 20.29 15.57 -12.72
CA GLU A 23 21.18 14.42 -12.78
C GLU A 23 20.67 13.35 -11.81
N TYR A 24 19.87 12.41 -12.32
CA TYR A 24 19.43 11.26 -11.54
C TYR A 24 20.70 10.50 -11.11
N PRO A 25 20.95 10.33 -9.80
CA PRO A 25 22.05 9.50 -9.34
C PRO A 25 21.91 8.11 -9.97
N PRO A 26 23.01 7.41 -10.28
CA PRO A 26 22.98 6.18 -11.04
C PRO A 26 21.97 5.26 -10.38
N THR A 27 20.93 4.90 -11.12
CA THR A 27 19.86 4.00 -10.68
C THR A 27 20.51 2.67 -10.32
N GLY A 28 20.97 2.54 -9.07
CA GLY A 28 21.29 1.25 -8.50
C GLY A 28 20.05 0.42 -8.69
N GLU A 29 20.15 -0.68 -9.44
CA GLU A 29 19.02 -1.52 -9.82
C GLU A 29 18.26 -1.93 -8.55
N VAL A 30 17.18 -1.21 -8.24
CA VAL A 30 16.27 -1.59 -7.17
C VAL A 30 15.45 -2.74 -7.74
N THR A 31 15.96 -3.95 -7.55
CA THR A 31 15.29 -5.17 -7.98
C THR A 31 13.93 -5.27 -7.29
N ALA A 32 12.88 -5.67 -7.99
CA ALA A 32 11.51 -5.70 -7.46
C ALA A 32 11.36 -6.54 -6.16
N GLU A 33 12.32 -7.43 -5.90
CA GLU A 33 12.44 -8.22 -4.68
C GLU A 33 12.76 -7.40 -3.42
N SER A 34 13.30 -6.18 -3.53
CA SER A 34 13.66 -5.35 -2.38
C SER A 34 12.47 -4.57 -1.78
N TYR A 35 11.33 -4.53 -2.48
CA TYR A 35 10.15 -3.85 -1.99
C TYR A 35 9.49 -4.60 -0.83
N PRO A 36 8.89 -3.88 0.14
CA PRO A 36 8.13 -4.52 1.21
C PRO A 36 6.95 -5.31 0.63
N ASN A 37 6.55 -6.39 1.31
CA ASN A 37 5.52 -7.32 0.81
C ASN A 37 4.19 -6.63 0.49
N TRP A 38 3.81 -5.60 1.26
CA TRP A 38 2.60 -4.84 0.98
C TRP A 38 2.68 -4.12 -0.37
N LEU A 39 3.83 -3.56 -0.73
CA LEU A 39 4.01 -2.85 -2.01
C LEU A 39 4.07 -3.84 -3.18
N ARG A 40 4.77 -4.95 -3.01
CA ARG A 40 4.79 -6.05 -3.99
C ARG A 40 3.40 -6.59 -4.25
N PHE A 41 2.58 -6.74 -3.21
CA PHE A 41 1.17 -7.10 -3.34
C PHE A 41 0.38 -6.08 -4.16
N HIS A 42 0.52 -4.77 -3.87
CA HIS A 42 -0.18 -3.72 -4.61
C HIS A 42 0.19 -3.69 -6.10
N ILE A 43 1.47 -3.82 -6.43
CA ILE A 43 1.95 -3.84 -7.83
C ILE A 43 1.48 -5.12 -8.56
N GLY A 44 1.30 -6.23 -7.84
CA GLY A 44 0.82 -7.49 -8.39
C GLY A 44 -0.68 -7.53 -8.72
N ILE A 45 -1.45 -6.52 -8.32
CA ILE A 45 -2.89 -6.44 -8.61
C ILE A 45 -3.10 -6.23 -10.11
N ASN A 46 -3.99 -7.01 -10.71
CA ASN A 46 -4.31 -6.89 -12.13
C ASN A 46 -5.82 -6.86 -12.37
N ARG A 47 -6.21 -6.71 -13.64
CA ARG A 47 -7.62 -6.55 -14.04
C ARG A 47 -8.50 -7.79 -13.85
N TYR A 48 -7.91 -8.96 -13.60
CA TYR A 48 -8.61 -10.24 -13.52
C TYR A 48 -8.64 -10.80 -12.10
N GLU A 49 -7.60 -10.55 -11.31
CA GLU A 49 -7.48 -11.05 -9.95
C GLU A 49 -6.74 -10.06 -9.04
N LEU A 50 -7.10 -10.09 -7.76
CA LEU A 50 -6.42 -9.31 -6.73
C LEU A 50 -5.05 -9.90 -6.37
N TYR A 51 -4.93 -11.22 -6.40
CA TYR A 51 -3.69 -11.96 -6.20
C TYR A 51 -3.80 -13.34 -6.86
N SER A 52 -2.68 -13.86 -7.39
CA SER A 52 -2.64 -15.21 -7.95
C SER A 52 -2.76 -16.30 -6.88
N ARG A 53 -3.34 -17.46 -7.23
CA ARG A 53 -3.47 -18.61 -6.32
C ARG A 53 -2.16 -19.12 -5.73
N HIS A 54 -1.06 -18.98 -6.47
CA HIS A 54 0.27 -19.43 -6.05
C HIS A 54 1.21 -18.26 -5.78
N ASN A 55 0.69 -17.11 -5.31
CA ASN A 55 1.49 -15.92 -5.07
C ASN A 55 2.34 -16.06 -3.80
N PRO A 56 3.68 -16.18 -3.89
CA PRO A 56 4.54 -16.36 -2.72
C PRO A 56 4.62 -15.11 -1.82
N VAL A 57 4.25 -13.93 -2.33
CA VAL A 57 4.23 -12.67 -1.57
C VAL A 57 3.09 -12.66 -0.57
N LEU A 58 1.99 -13.36 -0.85
CA LEU A 58 0.79 -13.31 -0.02
C LEU A 58 1.05 -13.89 1.38
N ASP A 59 1.70 -15.04 1.47
CA ASP A 59 2.01 -15.66 2.77
C ASP A 59 2.94 -14.80 3.61
N SER A 60 3.92 -14.17 2.96
CA SER A 60 4.84 -13.23 3.61
C SER A 60 4.12 -11.97 4.09
N LEU A 61 3.21 -11.43 3.28
CA LEU A 61 2.37 -10.29 3.67
C LEU A 61 1.45 -10.62 4.84
N LEU A 62 0.81 -11.79 4.84
CA LEU A 62 -0.06 -12.22 5.94
C LEU A 62 0.74 -12.39 7.23
N LYS A 63 1.96 -12.95 7.14
CA LYS A 63 2.87 -13.03 8.28
C LYS A 63 3.23 -11.63 8.80
N ASP A 64 3.58 -10.70 7.90
CA ASP A 64 3.88 -9.32 8.27
C ASP A 64 2.71 -8.67 9.01
N LEU A 65 1.46 -8.84 8.54
CA LEU A 65 0.28 -8.27 9.21
C LEU A 65 0.11 -8.74 10.66
N VAL A 66 0.62 -9.94 11.00
CA VAL A 66 0.56 -10.49 12.36
C VAL A 66 1.74 -10.04 13.22
N THR A 67 2.95 -9.98 12.65
CA THR A 67 4.18 -9.77 13.42
C THR A 67 4.66 -8.33 13.44
N GLN A 68 4.20 -7.51 12.50
CA GLN A 68 4.77 -6.19 12.28
C GLN A 68 4.40 -5.21 13.38
N ARG A 69 5.37 -4.43 13.83
CA ARG A 69 5.16 -3.40 14.87
C ARG A 69 4.23 -2.31 14.35
N ILE A 70 3.15 -2.07 15.09
CA ILE A 70 2.21 -0.97 14.88
C ILE A 70 2.88 0.33 15.40
N THR A 71 2.90 1.38 14.57
CA THR A 71 3.46 2.69 14.90
C THR A 71 2.39 3.76 15.11
N SER A 72 1.21 3.60 14.50
CA SER A 72 0.08 4.51 14.67
C SER A 72 -1.25 3.77 14.53
N VAL A 73 -2.25 4.23 15.28
CA VAL A 73 -3.63 3.73 15.22
C VAL A 73 -4.58 4.91 15.21
N VAL A 74 -5.43 4.98 14.18
CA VAL A 74 -6.45 6.02 14.07
C VAL A 74 -7.82 5.39 13.85
N MET A 75 -8.87 5.98 14.45
CA MET A 75 -10.23 5.58 14.15
C MET A 75 -10.62 6.08 12.77
N LYS A 76 -11.16 5.19 11.94
CA LYS A 76 -11.72 5.62 10.66
C LYS A 76 -13.11 6.22 10.92
N SER A 77 -13.26 7.52 10.67
CA SER A 77 -14.57 8.18 10.74
C SER A 77 -15.49 7.66 9.62
N GLY A 78 -16.80 7.59 9.94
CA GLY A 78 -17.84 7.14 9.02
C GLY A 78 -18.11 5.63 9.03
N GLY A 79 -19.38 5.27 8.99
CA GLY A 79 -19.89 3.88 9.03
C GLY A 79 -20.70 3.60 10.30
N THR A 80 -21.21 2.37 10.42
CA THR A 80 -22.04 1.91 11.56
C THR A 80 -21.28 1.06 12.57
N GLN A 81 -20.02 0.72 12.28
CA GLN A 81 -19.20 -0.20 13.08
C GLN A 81 -17.84 0.44 13.37
N LEU A 82 -17.27 0.13 14.54
CA LEU A 82 -15.93 0.53 14.92
C LEU A 82 -14.90 -0.07 13.95
N LYS A 83 -14.02 0.77 13.41
CA LYS A 83 -12.91 0.38 12.53
C LYS A 83 -11.69 1.23 12.83
N LEU A 84 -10.53 0.58 12.89
CA LEU A 84 -9.24 1.26 13.12
C LEU A 84 -8.38 1.13 11.86
N ILE A 85 -7.60 2.16 11.53
CA ILE A 85 -6.50 2.07 10.58
C ILE A 85 -5.22 1.95 11.40
N MET A 86 -4.51 0.84 11.21
CA MET A 86 -3.20 0.59 11.80
C MET A 86 -2.14 0.92 10.76
N THR A 87 -1.13 1.69 11.15
CA THR A 87 0.08 1.94 10.36
C THR A 87 1.23 1.17 10.98
N PHE A 88 2.04 0.55 10.13
CA PHE A 88 3.19 -0.27 10.53
C PHE A 88 4.52 0.48 10.36
N HIS A 89 5.61 -0.06 10.90
CA HIS A 89 6.93 0.56 10.79
C HIS A 89 7.41 0.76 9.35
N ASN A 90 7.05 -0.15 8.44
CA ASN A 90 7.41 -0.10 7.03
C ASN A 90 6.39 0.67 6.17
N TYR A 91 5.65 1.58 6.79
CA TYR A 91 4.62 2.44 6.19
C TYR A 91 3.40 1.72 5.61
N GLY A 92 3.36 0.39 5.67
CA GLY A 92 2.15 -0.37 5.32
C GLY A 92 0.99 -0.01 6.24
N GLN A 93 -0.24 -0.11 5.72
CA GLN A 93 -1.46 0.15 6.49
C GLN A 93 -2.45 -1.01 6.38
N ALA A 94 -3.19 -1.26 7.47
CA ALA A 94 -4.25 -2.24 7.51
C ALA A 94 -5.49 -1.73 8.24
N LEU A 95 -6.67 -2.14 7.75
CA LEU A 95 -7.95 -1.91 8.42
C LEU A 95 -8.20 -3.02 9.45
N PHE A 96 -8.27 -2.67 10.72
CA PHE A 96 -8.58 -3.59 11.80
C PHE A 96 -10.06 -3.50 12.20
N LYS A 97 -10.68 -4.68 12.37
CA LYS A 97 -12.03 -4.84 12.92
C LYS A 97 -11.93 -5.61 14.23
N PRO A 98 -12.33 -5.03 15.37
CA PRO A 98 -12.32 -5.73 16.64
C PRO A 98 -13.33 -6.87 16.63
N MET A 99 -13.00 -7.94 17.36
CA MET A 99 -13.99 -8.97 17.70
C MET A 99 -15.09 -8.35 18.57
N LYS A 100 -16.31 -8.86 18.45
CA LYS A 100 -17.45 -8.45 19.30
C LYS A 100 -17.46 -9.22 20.61
#